data_AF-M3URE6-F1
#
_entry.id   AF-M3URE6-F1
#
_cell.length_a   1.000
_cell.length_b   1.000
_cell.length_c   1.000
_cell.angle_alpha   90.00
_cell.angle_beta   90.00
_cell.angle_gamma   90.00
#
_symmetry.space_group_name_H-M   'P 1'
#
loop_
_entity.id
_entity.type
_entity.pdbx_description
1 polymer ?
#
loop_
_entity_poly.entity_id
_entity_poly.type
_entity_poly.pdbx_seq_one_letter_code
_entity_poly.pdbx_strand_id
1 'polypeptide(L)'
;MYNNLGLRTVRGTGTSGYVQMSKSYLKKNTENVGSQYYMTKPKKNNFMDQEIIEHELRRKIEIMVLEWVEKNCKTMDEKAKQEKIKEQRKYYQEKINDEIINKKKELERIRRACKVKESPDKDFDITTEVLKRIIEENNN
;
A
#
# COMPACT_ATOMS: atom_id res chain seq x y z
N MET A 1 -55.30 -19.89 -24.32
CA MET A 1 -54.48 -19.11 -23.37
C MET A 1 -53.20 -19.86 -23.10
N TYR A 2 -52.08 -19.16 -23.05
CA TYR A 2 -50.78 -19.73 -22.69
C TYR A 2 -50.35 -19.11 -21.36
N ASN A 3 -50.10 -19.90 -20.31
CA ASN A 3 -49.77 -19.42 -18.96
C ASN A 3 -50.73 -18.34 -18.42
N ASN A 4 -52.05 -18.49 -18.64
CA ASN A 4 -53.08 -17.49 -18.30
C ASN A 4 -52.88 -16.09 -18.93
N LEU A 5 -52.01 -15.97 -19.94
CA LEU A 5 -51.79 -14.76 -20.71
C LEU A 5 -52.51 -14.85 -22.07
N GLY A 6 -53.01 -13.71 -22.53
CA GLY A 6 -53.69 -13.58 -23.82
C GLY A 6 -55.21 -13.80 -23.79
N LEU A 7 -55.81 -13.94 -24.97
CA LEU A 7 -57.25 -14.12 -25.14
C LEU A 7 -57.66 -15.60 -24.99
N ARG A 8 -58.87 -15.83 -24.47
CA ARG A 8 -59.47 -17.17 -24.36
C ARG A 8 -59.84 -17.73 -25.73
N THR A 9 -60.41 -16.90 -26.60
CA THR A 9 -60.72 -17.18 -28.00
C THR A 9 -60.41 -15.96 -28.85
N VAL A 10 -59.91 -16.16 -30.06
CA VAL A 10 -59.61 -15.08 -31.02
C VAL A 10 -60.86 -14.56 -31.75
N ARG A 11 -61.98 -15.29 -31.68
CA ARG A 11 -63.23 -14.91 -32.33
C ARG A 11 -63.87 -13.74 -31.58
N GLY A 12 -64.29 -12.71 -32.33
CA GLY A 12 -64.96 -11.53 -31.76
C GLY A 12 -64.02 -10.42 -31.27
N THR A 13 -62.69 -10.63 -31.28
CA THR A 13 -61.72 -9.61 -30.85
C THR A 13 -61.14 -8.79 -32.01
N GLY A 14 -61.53 -9.08 -33.25
CA GLY A 14 -61.11 -8.34 -34.45
C GLY A 14 -59.60 -8.38 -34.75
N THR A 15 -58.84 -9.26 -34.09
CA THR A 15 -57.38 -9.36 -34.21
C THR A 15 -56.95 -10.83 -34.35
N SER A 16 -55.70 -11.08 -34.73
CA SER A 16 -55.15 -12.42 -34.92
C SER A 16 -54.93 -13.21 -33.61
N GLY A 17 -55.03 -12.55 -32.45
CA GLY A 17 -54.75 -13.16 -31.15
C GLY A 17 -53.27 -13.46 -30.90
N TYR A 18 -52.36 -12.90 -31.70
CA TYR A 18 -50.92 -13.06 -31.51
C TYR A 18 -50.45 -12.33 -30.24
N VAL A 19 -49.78 -13.05 -29.34
CA VAL A 19 -49.28 -12.51 -28.06
C VAL A 19 -47.76 -12.54 -28.06
N GLN A 20 -47.14 -11.37 -27.92
CA GLN A 20 -45.69 -11.23 -27.78
C GLN A 20 -45.33 -10.91 -26.32
N MET A 21 -44.19 -11.43 -25.84
CA MET A 21 -43.62 -10.96 -24.58
C MET A 21 -43.07 -9.52 -24.71
N SER A 22 -43.21 -8.73 -23.65
CA SER A 22 -42.58 -7.41 -23.59
C SER A 22 -41.05 -7.56 -23.49
N LYS A 23 -40.32 -6.97 -24.43
CA LYS A 23 -38.85 -6.93 -24.41
C LYS A 23 -38.30 -6.04 -23.28
N SER A 24 -39.12 -5.17 -22.71
CA SER A 24 -38.74 -4.36 -21.54
C SER A 24 -38.80 -5.15 -20.23
N TYR A 25 -39.43 -6.32 -20.22
CA TYR A 25 -39.42 -7.25 -19.09
C TYR A 25 -38.13 -8.09 -19.03
N LEU A 26 -37.11 -7.77 -19.84
CA LEU A 26 -35.80 -8.36 -19.66
C LEU A 26 -35.29 -8.00 -18.27
N LYS A 27 -35.09 -9.00 -17.41
CA LYS A 27 -34.47 -8.84 -16.10
C LYS A 27 -33.12 -8.16 -16.36
N LYS A 28 -32.89 -6.97 -15.76
CA LYS A 28 -31.58 -6.30 -15.83
C LYS A 28 -30.54 -7.34 -15.43
N ASN A 29 -29.55 -7.60 -16.30
CA ASN A 29 -28.44 -8.49 -15.96
C ASN A 29 -27.77 -7.93 -14.70
N THR A 30 -28.10 -8.52 -13.55
CA THR A 30 -27.47 -8.24 -12.25
C THR A 30 -26.20 -9.06 -12.08
N GLU A 31 -25.81 -9.85 -13.09
CA GLU A 31 -24.49 -10.44 -13.12
C GLU A 31 -23.49 -9.31 -13.24
N ASN A 32 -22.60 -9.25 -12.25
CA ASN A 32 -21.64 -8.19 -12.00
C ASN A 32 -20.54 -8.15 -13.07
N VAL A 33 -20.89 -7.94 -14.35
CA VAL A 33 -19.96 -7.86 -15.47
C VAL A 33 -18.96 -6.68 -15.31
N GLY A 34 -19.27 -5.73 -14.42
CA GLY A 34 -18.36 -4.64 -14.05
C GLY A 34 -17.47 -4.91 -12.83
N SER A 35 -17.85 -5.74 -11.86
CA SER A 35 -17.14 -5.76 -10.56
C SER A 35 -15.85 -6.60 -10.56
N GLN A 36 -15.78 -7.64 -11.39
CA GLN A 36 -14.63 -8.54 -11.39
C GLN A 36 -13.36 -7.87 -11.94
N TYR A 37 -13.50 -6.86 -12.81
CA TYR A 37 -12.35 -6.15 -13.39
C TYR A 37 -11.62 -5.22 -12.41
N TYR A 38 -12.32 -4.77 -11.36
CA TYR A 38 -11.74 -3.92 -10.31
C TYR A 38 -11.14 -4.73 -9.16
N MET A 39 -11.55 -5.99 -8.98
CA MET A 39 -11.06 -6.87 -7.92
C MET A 39 -9.83 -7.69 -8.32
N THR A 40 -9.55 -7.82 -9.62
CA THR A 40 -8.42 -8.61 -10.15
C THR A 40 -7.16 -7.79 -10.42
N LYS A 41 -7.23 -6.46 -10.43
CA LYS A 41 -6.01 -5.64 -10.44
C LYS A 41 -5.40 -5.75 -9.05
N PRO A 42 -4.18 -6.31 -8.89
CA PRO A 42 -3.47 -6.19 -7.63
C PRO A 42 -3.45 -4.70 -7.30
N LYS A 43 -3.90 -4.33 -6.10
CA LYS A 43 -3.75 -2.95 -5.63
C LYS A 43 -2.28 -2.61 -5.88
N LYS A 44 -2.02 -1.59 -6.71
CA LYS A 44 -0.66 -1.08 -6.83
C LYS A 44 -0.23 -0.80 -5.41
N ASN A 45 0.79 -1.51 -4.93
CA ASN A 45 1.37 -1.21 -3.64
C ASN A 45 1.72 0.28 -3.71
N ASN A 46 1.11 1.11 -2.85
CA ASN A 46 1.49 2.50 -2.74
C ASN A 46 2.90 2.50 -2.13
N PHE A 47 3.90 2.30 -2.97
CA PHE A 47 5.29 2.44 -2.59
C PHE A 47 5.49 3.91 -2.21
N MET A 48 6.10 4.15 -1.06
CA MET A 48 6.51 5.50 -0.69
C MET A 48 7.70 5.88 -1.57
N ASP A 49 7.75 7.13 -2.00
CA ASP A 49 8.88 7.64 -2.78
C ASP A 49 10.19 7.54 -1.97
N GLN A 50 11.28 7.16 -2.64
CA GLN A 50 12.58 6.97 -2.00
C GLN A 50 13.07 8.24 -1.28
N GLU A 51 12.84 9.42 -1.87
CA GLU A 51 13.22 10.71 -1.28
C GLU A 51 12.52 10.98 0.06
N ILE A 52 11.24 10.60 0.18
CA ILE A 52 10.47 10.76 1.41
C ILE A 52 11.07 9.90 2.51
N ILE A 53 11.39 8.65 2.18
CA ILE A 53 11.97 7.69 3.11
C ILE A 53 13.34 8.18 3.62
N GLU A 54 14.22 8.61 2.71
CA GLU A 54 15.53 9.15 3.08
C GLU A 54 15.40 10.39 3.98
N HIS A 55 14.43 11.26 3.69
CA HIS A 55 14.16 12.42 4.51
C HIS A 55 13.68 12.04 5.92
N GLU A 56 12.81 11.03 6.05
CA GLU A 56 12.37 10.55 7.35
C GLU A 56 13.52 9.95 8.18
N LEU A 57 14.47 9.23 7.56
CA LEU A 57 15.66 8.73 8.26
C LEU A 57 16.56 9.87 8.75
N ARG A 58 16.80 10.89 7.90
CA ARG A 58 17.56 12.08 8.30
C ARG A 58 16.88 12.81 9.44
N ARG A 59 15.56 13.00 9.36
CA ARG A 59 14.75 13.60 10.43
C ARG A 59 14.89 12.80 11.73
N LYS A 60 14.88 11.47 11.66
CA LYS A 60 15.04 10.60 12.82
C LYS A 60 16.40 10.82 13.52
N ILE A 61 17.50 10.91 12.74
CA ILE A 61 18.83 11.23 13.29
C ILE A 61 18.78 12.58 14.04
N GLU A 62 18.21 13.61 13.42
CA GLU A 62 18.14 14.94 14.05
C GLU A 62 17.29 14.95 15.33
N ILE A 63 16.18 14.21 15.36
CA ILE A 63 15.36 14.05 16.57
C ILE A 63 16.17 13.39 17.69
N MET A 64 16.88 12.30 17.40
CA MET A 64 17.71 11.61 18.40
C MET A 64 18.82 12.51 18.94
N VAL A 65 19.46 13.29 18.07
CA VAL A 65 20.47 14.28 18.47
C VAL A 65 19.83 15.37 19.34
N LEU A 66 18.66 15.88 18.96
CA LEU A 66 17.96 16.92 19.70
C LEU A 66 17.56 16.45 21.11
N GLU A 67 17.01 15.24 21.23
CA GLU A 67 16.70 14.62 22.53
C GLU A 67 17.95 14.46 23.40
N TRP A 68 19.08 14.05 22.80
CA TRP A 68 20.34 13.91 23.51
C TRP A 68 20.87 15.26 24.02
N VAL A 69 20.79 16.30 23.19
CA VAL A 69 21.19 17.67 23.54
C VAL A 69 20.32 18.21 24.67
N GLU A 70 19.00 18.01 24.62
CA GLU A 70 18.09 18.46 25.67
C GLU A 70 18.42 17.79 27.02
N LYS A 71 18.81 16.52 27.01
CA LYS A 71 19.17 15.77 28.22
C LYS A 71 20.54 16.15 28.78
N ASN A 72 21.55 16.34 27.92
CA ASN A 72 22.95 16.39 28.35
C ASN A 72 23.61 17.77 28.27
N CYS A 73 23.11 18.69 27.43
CA CYS A 73 23.81 19.94 27.11
C CYS A 73 23.20 21.21 27.70
N LYS A 74 22.26 21.11 28.65
CA LYS A 74 21.58 22.28 29.27
C LYS A 74 22.53 23.26 29.97
N THR A 75 23.66 22.78 30.49
CA THR A 75 24.61 23.58 31.29
C THR A 75 25.96 23.79 30.59
N MET A 76 26.12 23.33 29.35
CA MET A 76 27.40 23.37 28.63
C MET A 76 27.60 24.68 27.87
N ASP A 77 28.85 25.07 27.68
CA ASP A 77 29.22 26.21 26.82
C ASP A 77 28.91 25.92 25.34
N GLU A 78 28.52 26.95 24.59
CA GLU A 78 27.96 26.81 23.24
C GLU A 78 28.97 26.22 22.24
N LYS A 79 30.27 26.48 22.40
CA LYS A 79 31.32 25.87 21.56
C LYS A 79 31.46 24.37 21.82
N ALA A 80 31.51 23.96 23.09
CA ALA A 80 31.63 22.56 23.47
C ALA A 80 30.37 21.75 23.06
N LYS A 81 29.20 22.37 23.16
CA LYS A 81 27.92 21.81 22.73
C LYS A 81 27.91 21.50 21.23
N GLN A 82 28.38 22.42 20.38
CA GLN A 82 28.44 22.20 18.93
C GLN A 82 29.37 21.04 18.53
N GLU A 83 30.51 20.89 19.22
CA GLU A 83 31.44 19.79 18.97
C GLU A 83 30.82 18.44 19.34
N LYS A 84 30.17 18.37 20.51
CA LYS A 84 29.45 17.18 20.96
C LYS A 84 28.27 16.80 20.05
N ILE A 85 27.54 17.79 19.54
CA ILE A 85 26.45 17.56 18.57
C ILE A 85 26.97 16.88 17.30
N LYS A 86 28.12 17.34 16.77
CA LYS A 86 28.72 16.73 15.57
C LYS A 86 29.14 15.29 15.83
N GLU A 87 29.76 15.03 16.97
CA GLU A 87 30.16 13.69 17.41
C GLU A 87 28.94 12.76 17.52
N GLN A 88 27.87 13.21 18.17
CA GLN A 88 26.65 12.44 18.34
C GLN A 88 25.91 12.20 17.02
N ARG A 89 25.85 13.19 16.12
CA ARG A 89 25.26 13.01 14.80
C ARG A 89 25.97 11.90 14.02
N LYS A 90 27.30 11.86 14.05
CA LYS A 90 28.09 10.79 13.42
C LYS A 90 27.78 9.43 14.05
N TYR A 91 27.74 9.35 15.37
CA TYR A 91 27.40 8.13 16.10
C TYR A 91 26.02 7.57 15.73
N TYR A 92 24.97 8.40 15.75
CA TYR A 92 23.62 7.96 15.39
C TYR A 92 23.49 7.58 13.92
N GLN A 93 24.25 8.24 13.04
CA GLN A 93 24.30 7.90 11.62
C GLN A 93 24.92 6.51 11.39
N GLU A 94 26.04 6.19 12.04
CA GLU A 94 26.67 4.87 11.96
C GLU A 94 25.72 3.78 12.50
N LYS A 95 25.09 4.03 13.65
CA LYS A 95 24.14 3.09 14.26
C LYS A 95 22.95 2.76 13.34
N ILE A 96 22.35 3.76 12.70
CA ILE A 96 21.22 3.55 11.78
C ILE A 96 21.69 2.82 10.51
N ASN A 97 22.88 3.13 9.99
CA ASN A 97 23.43 2.42 8.84
C ASN A 97 23.66 0.93 9.14
N ASP A 98 24.18 0.59 10.31
CA ASP A 98 24.36 -0.80 10.73
C ASP A 98 23.01 -1.54 10.83
N GLU A 99 21.97 -0.88 11.35
CA GLU A 99 20.61 -1.41 11.42
C GLU A 99 20.05 -1.70 10.02
N ILE A 100 20.23 -0.77 9.08
CA ILE A 100 19.83 -0.94 7.68
C ILE A 100 20.53 -2.15 7.04
N ILE A 101 21.85 -2.28 7.25
CA ILE A 101 22.63 -3.40 6.72
C ILE A 101 22.14 -4.74 7.26
N ASN A 102 21.85 -4.81 8.57
CA ASN A 102 21.37 -6.03 9.20
C ASN A 102 19.98 -6.44 8.68
N LYS A 103 19.03 -5.50 8.63
CA LYS A 103 17.69 -5.79 8.09
C LYS A 103 17.71 -6.16 6.61
N LYS A 104 18.60 -5.54 5.81
CA LYS A 104 18.81 -5.95 4.41
C LYS A 104 19.26 -7.41 4.30
N LYS A 105 20.22 -7.83 5.13
CA LYS A 105 20.68 -9.23 5.18
C LYS A 105 19.55 -10.19 5.60
N GLU A 106 18.71 -9.81 6.56
CA GLU A 106 17.57 -10.62 7.00
C GLU A 106 16.53 -10.78 5.89
N LEU A 107 16.14 -9.70 5.21
CA LEU A 107 15.23 -9.77 4.07
C LEU A 107 15.79 -10.63 2.94
N GLU A 108 17.09 -10.53 2.65
CA GLU A 108 17.73 -11.40 1.65
C GLU A 108 17.70 -12.89 2.04
N ARG A 109 17.81 -13.21 3.33
CA ARG A 109 17.65 -14.59 3.83
C ARG A 109 16.22 -15.07 3.64
N ILE A 110 15.23 -14.26 4.00
CA ILE A 110 13.79 -14.56 3.83
C ILE A 110 13.47 -14.76 2.34
N ARG A 111 13.94 -13.85 1.47
CA ARG A 111 13.75 -13.92 0.01
C ARG A 111 14.30 -15.23 -0.57
N ARG A 112 15.50 -15.64 -0.13
CA ARG A 112 16.11 -16.93 -0.52
C ARG A 112 15.30 -18.13 -0.02
N ALA A 113 14.82 -18.09 1.22
CA ALA A 113 14.02 -19.18 1.80
C ALA A 113 12.66 -19.36 1.11
N CYS A 114 11.99 -18.27 0.73
CA CYS A 114 10.65 -18.32 0.13
C CYS A 114 10.63 -18.66 -1.37
N LYS A 115 11.79 -18.87 -2.03
CA LYS A 115 11.90 -19.15 -3.48
C LYS A 115 11.04 -18.20 -4.36
N VAL A 116 10.88 -16.95 -3.94
CA VAL A 116 10.12 -15.95 -4.69
C VAL A 116 10.88 -15.69 -5.98
N LYS A 117 10.32 -16.11 -7.13
CA LYS A 117 10.84 -15.72 -8.45
C LYS A 117 10.78 -14.20 -8.55
N GLU A 118 11.81 -13.59 -9.11
CA GLU A 118 11.79 -12.16 -9.42
C GLU A 118 10.53 -11.82 -10.21
N SER A 119 9.67 -10.98 -9.63
CA SER A 119 8.60 -10.36 -10.37
C SER A 119 9.23 -9.50 -11.47
N PRO A 120 8.74 -9.57 -12.72
CA PRO A 120 9.27 -8.76 -13.82
C PRO A 120 9.11 -7.25 -13.58
N ASP A 121 8.20 -6.87 -12.68
CA ASP A 121 8.04 -5.51 -12.18
C ASP A 121 9.18 -5.20 -11.18
N LYS A 122 10.14 -4.40 -11.64
CA LYS A 122 11.37 -3.99 -10.92
C LYS A 122 11.11 -3.05 -9.74
N ASP A 123 9.85 -2.85 -9.35
CA ASP A 123 9.47 -1.81 -8.38
C ASP A 123 9.48 -2.30 -6.92
N PHE A 124 9.77 -3.58 -6.67
CA PHE A 124 9.97 -4.09 -5.32
C PHE A 124 11.41 -3.83 -4.86
N ASP A 125 11.72 -2.57 -4.62
CA ASP A 125 13.01 -2.17 -4.08
C ASP A 125 13.08 -2.55 -2.60
N ILE A 126 13.77 -3.66 -2.31
CA ILE A 126 14.00 -4.20 -0.97
C ILE A 126 14.44 -3.11 0.02
N THR A 127 15.18 -2.12 -0.47
CA THR A 127 15.62 -0.94 0.27
C THR A 127 14.44 -0.16 0.87
N THR A 128 13.41 0.15 0.09
CA THR A 128 12.24 0.90 0.56
C THR A 128 11.45 0.15 1.64
N GLU A 129 11.36 -1.17 1.52
CA GLU A 129 10.64 -2.02 2.46
C GLU A 129 11.38 -2.16 3.80
N VAL A 130 12.73 -2.28 3.76
CA VAL A 130 13.58 -2.22 4.96
C VAL A 130 13.34 -0.92 5.71
N LEU A 131 13.41 0.19 4.98
CA LEU A 131 13.35 1.52 5.59
C LEU A 131 11.95 1.79 6.16
N LYS A 132 10.90 1.38 5.46
CA LYS A 132 9.52 1.44 5.96
C LYS A 132 9.35 0.63 7.25
N ARG A 133 9.87 -0.60 7.33
CA ARG A 133 9.82 -1.40 8.56
C ARG A 133 10.57 -0.74 9.72
N ILE A 134 11.72 -0.12 9.46
CA ILE A 134 12.46 0.66 10.48
C ILE A 134 11.61 1.82 10.99
N ILE A 135 10.88 2.50 10.13
CA ILE A 135 9.99 3.60 10.52
C ILE A 135 8.81 3.04 11.35
N GLU A 136 8.13 1.99 10.89
CA GLU A 136 6.97 1.40 11.55
C GLU A 136 7.29 0.77 12.92
N GLU A 137 8.39 0.03 13.06
CA GLU A 137 8.78 -0.61 14.32
C GLU A 137 9.12 0.37 15.44
N ASN A 138 9.46 1.62 15.11
CA ASN A 138 9.83 2.64 16.09
C ASN A 138 8.70 3.63 16.39
N ASN A 139 7.57 3.53 15.68
CA ASN A 139 6.37 4.33 15.92
C ASN A 139 5.34 3.59 16.81
N ASN A 140 5.52 2.29 17.05
CA ASN A 140 4.77 1.48 18.01
C ASN A 140 5.56 1.31 19.32
#